data_AF-A0A7C6W5W3-F1
#
_entry.id   AF-A0A7C6W5W3-F1
#
_cell.length_a   1.000
_cell.length_b   1.000
_cell.length_c   1.000
_cell.angle_alpha   90.00
_cell.angle_beta   90.00
_cell.angle_gamma   90.00
#
_symmetry.space_group_name_H-M   'P 1'
#
loop_
_entity.id
_entity.type
_entity.pdbx_description
1 polymer ?
#
loop_
_entity_poly.entity_id
_entity_poly.type
_entity_poly.pdbx_seq_one_letter_code
_entity_poly.pdbx_strand_id
1 'polypeptide(L)'
;MKRSWITIFILSTLLFTATAQTNSTDQSKLTDLQKRIEAYIIEKFHCQYHHSIEFHEILLFDLHQLIDDHKQPDIFKDEPRAIKDNQEAFDWLEEVGTQYDIPYSMTYIFGTKDHEEDAWNPMWVLLLLDYEMEIIGHIRYFP
;
A
#
# COMPACT_ATOMS: atom_id res chain seq x y z
N MET A 1 -48.89 -17.08 42.22
CA MET A 1 -48.13 -17.80 41.16
C MET A 1 -48.28 -17.05 39.85
N LYS A 2 -47.27 -16.30 39.43
CA LYS A 2 -47.22 -15.66 38.10
C LYS A 2 -45.85 -15.97 37.48
N ARG A 3 -45.92 -16.39 36.22
CA ARG A 3 -44.89 -17.09 35.45
C ARG A 3 -43.78 -16.12 35.03
N SER A 4 -42.54 -16.59 35.18
CA SER A 4 -41.32 -16.03 34.62
C SER A 4 -41.38 -15.99 33.10
N TRP A 5 -41.03 -14.87 32.49
CA TRP A 5 -40.68 -14.77 31.08
C TRP A 5 -39.31 -14.10 31.01
N ILE A 6 -38.30 -14.89 30.66
CA ILE A 6 -36.95 -14.44 30.38
C ILE A 6 -36.98 -13.88 28.95
N THR A 7 -36.86 -12.57 28.79
CA THR A 7 -36.66 -11.96 27.48
C THR A 7 -35.16 -11.83 27.25
N ILE A 8 -34.61 -12.72 26.43
CA ILE A 8 -33.25 -12.65 25.92
C ILE A 8 -33.21 -11.49 24.91
N PHE A 9 -32.53 -10.40 25.25
CA PHE A 9 -32.18 -9.35 24.30
C PHE A 9 -30.93 -9.82 23.53
N ILE A 10 -31.13 -10.32 22.31
CA ILE A 10 -30.02 -10.60 21.40
C ILE A 10 -29.48 -9.27 20.89
N LEU A 11 -28.23 -9.02 21.26
CA LEU A 11 -27.37 -7.92 20.84
C LEU A 11 -27.16 -8.01 19.32
N SER A 12 -27.93 -7.27 18.52
CA SER A 12 -27.63 -7.04 17.12
C SER A 12 -26.60 -5.91 17.01
N THR A 13 -25.32 -6.26 17.11
CA THR A 13 -24.22 -5.41 16.63
C THR A 13 -24.39 -5.25 15.12
N LEU A 14 -24.91 -4.09 14.71
CA LEU A 14 -24.74 -3.55 13.38
C LEU A 14 -23.24 -3.37 13.14
N LEU A 15 -22.58 -4.40 12.62
CA LEU A 15 -21.34 -4.22 11.88
C LEU A 15 -21.74 -3.46 10.61
N PHE A 16 -21.60 -2.14 10.66
CA PHE A 16 -21.46 -1.34 9.46
C PHE A 16 -20.20 -1.83 8.75
N THR A 17 -20.35 -2.81 7.85
CA THR A 17 -19.40 -2.97 6.76
C THR A 17 -19.60 -1.75 5.87
N ALA A 18 -18.79 -0.72 6.10
CA ALA A 18 -18.60 0.32 5.11
C ALA A 18 -17.98 -0.35 3.88
N THR A 19 -18.82 -0.89 3.00
CA THR A 19 -18.42 -1.17 1.64
C THR A 19 -18.29 0.18 0.98
N ALA A 20 -17.10 0.79 1.09
CA ALA A 20 -16.69 1.83 0.18
C ALA A 20 -16.71 1.21 -1.22
N GLN A 21 -17.85 1.34 -1.89
CA GLN A 21 -18.06 0.88 -3.24
C GLN A 21 -17.35 1.86 -4.17
N THR A 22 -16.02 1.76 -4.25
CA THR A 22 -15.30 2.28 -5.40
C THR A 22 -15.64 1.37 -6.56
N ASN A 23 -16.37 1.89 -7.55
CA ASN A 23 -16.52 1.26 -8.85
C ASN A 23 -15.11 1.09 -9.46
N SER A 24 -14.45 -0.02 -9.15
CA SER A 24 -13.18 -0.36 -9.76
C SER A 24 -13.47 -0.91 -11.14
N THR A 25 -12.88 -0.25 -12.13
CA THR A 25 -12.78 -0.76 -13.48
C THR A 25 -12.17 -2.16 -13.41
N ASP A 26 -12.96 -3.18 -13.75
CA ASP A 26 -12.52 -4.56 -14.03
C ASP A 26 -11.67 -5.27 -12.96
N GLN A 27 -12.26 -5.61 -11.81
CA GLN A 27 -11.70 -6.67 -10.92
C GLN A 27 -11.44 -8.00 -11.65
N SER A 28 -12.01 -8.19 -12.86
CA SER A 28 -11.81 -9.37 -13.71
C SER A 28 -10.43 -9.46 -14.39
N LYS A 29 -9.59 -8.42 -14.33
CA LYS A 29 -8.30 -8.34 -15.06
C LYS A 29 -7.04 -8.42 -14.22
N LEU A 30 -7.13 -8.39 -12.89
CA LEU A 30 -5.94 -8.44 -12.04
C LEU A 30 -5.40 -9.86 -11.90
N THR A 31 -4.07 -10.00 -11.96
CA THR A 31 -3.38 -11.25 -11.64
C THR A 31 -3.53 -11.58 -10.15
N ASP A 32 -3.29 -12.83 -9.77
CA ASP A 32 -3.39 -13.22 -8.35
C ASP A 32 -2.37 -12.49 -7.48
N LEU A 33 -1.17 -12.21 -8.02
CA LEU A 33 -0.18 -11.37 -7.35
C LEU A 33 -0.71 -9.95 -7.13
N GLN A 34 -1.30 -9.31 -8.15
CA GLN A 34 -1.85 -7.96 -8.02
C GLN A 34 -2.96 -7.88 -6.97
N LYS A 35 -3.81 -8.90 -6.86
CA LYS A 35 -4.84 -8.97 -5.79
C LYS A 35 -4.21 -9.08 -4.41
N ARG A 36 -3.14 -9.87 -4.25
CA ARG A 36 -2.40 -9.96 -2.97
C ARG A 36 -1.78 -8.63 -2.60
N ILE A 37 -1.24 -7.91 -3.58
CA ILE A 37 -0.62 -6.59 -3.38
C ILE A 37 -1.66 -5.55 -2.99
N GLU A 38 -2.81 -5.51 -3.67
CA GLU A 38 -3.93 -4.63 -3.30
C GLU A 38 -4.40 -4.89 -1.86
N ALA A 39 -4.58 -6.17 -1.48
CA ALA A 39 -4.93 -6.53 -0.11
C ALA A 39 -3.86 -6.10 0.92
N TYR A 40 -2.58 -6.30 0.60
CA TYR A 40 -1.45 -5.87 1.43
C TYR A 40 -1.45 -4.35 1.64
N ILE A 41 -1.71 -3.57 0.60
CA ILE A 41 -1.74 -2.09 0.67
C ILE A 41 -2.85 -1.62 1.60
N ILE A 42 -4.07 -2.13 1.42
CA ILE A 42 -5.22 -1.77 2.26
C ILE A 42 -4.91 -2.07 3.73
N GLU A 43 -4.26 -3.22 3.99
CA GLU A 43 -3.86 -3.61 5.35
C GLU A 43 -2.78 -2.68 5.93
N LYS A 44 -1.70 -2.39 5.19
CA LYS A 44 -0.53 -1.67 5.72
C LYS A 44 -0.65 -0.15 5.72
N PHE A 45 -1.38 0.41 4.76
CA PHE A 45 -1.54 1.86 4.64
C PHE A 45 -2.76 2.37 5.42
N HIS A 46 -3.60 1.46 5.92
CA HIS A 46 -4.82 1.79 6.66
C HIS A 46 -5.72 2.81 5.92
N CYS A 47 -5.68 2.81 4.59
CA CYS A 47 -6.42 3.77 3.78
C CYS A 47 -7.92 3.39 3.74
N GLN A 48 -8.79 4.32 4.12
CA GLN A 48 -10.25 4.12 4.01
C GLN A 48 -10.73 4.20 2.56
N TYR A 49 -10.13 5.12 1.80
CA TYR A 49 -10.40 5.31 0.38
C TYR A 49 -9.09 5.24 -0.41
N HIS A 50 -9.10 4.45 -1.48
CA HIS A 50 -8.03 4.40 -2.45
C HIS A 50 -8.63 4.49 -3.86
N HIS A 51 -7.83 4.98 -4.81
CA HIS A 51 -8.23 5.03 -6.21
C HIS A 51 -7.12 4.52 -7.11
N SER A 52 -7.52 3.68 -8.08
CA SER A 52 -6.75 3.19 -9.22
C SER A 52 -5.28 2.91 -8.90
N ILE A 53 -4.97 1.66 -8.53
CA ILE A 53 -3.59 1.21 -8.35
C ILE A 53 -2.98 0.99 -9.75
N GLU A 54 -1.98 1.79 -10.08
CA GLU A 54 -1.12 1.60 -11.23
C GLU A 54 0.00 0.63 -10.86
N PHE A 55 0.02 -0.54 -11.50
CA PHE A 55 1.05 -1.55 -11.32
C PHE A 55 2.11 -1.41 -12.42
N HIS A 56 3.37 -1.24 -12.02
CA HIS A 56 4.49 -1.28 -12.96
C HIS A 56 4.99 -2.71 -13.17
N GLU A 57 5.98 -2.86 -14.05
CA GLU A 57 6.63 -4.14 -14.30
C GLU A 57 7.38 -4.64 -13.06
N ILE A 58 7.43 -5.97 -12.90
CA ILE A 58 8.30 -6.61 -11.91
C ILE A 58 9.70 -6.66 -12.51
N LEU A 59 10.66 -6.08 -11.80
CA LEU A 59 12.05 -6.00 -12.21
C LEU A 59 12.93 -6.79 -11.26
N LEU A 60 14.10 -7.22 -11.75
CA LEU A 60 15.18 -7.65 -10.87
C LEU A 60 15.53 -6.49 -9.94
N PHE A 61 15.66 -6.79 -8.65
CA PHE A 61 16.02 -5.76 -7.68
C PHE A 61 17.47 -5.33 -7.89
N ASP A 62 17.65 -4.03 -8.11
CA ASP A 62 18.94 -3.38 -8.16
C ASP A 62 18.87 -2.14 -7.28
N LEU A 63 19.48 -2.23 -6.10
CA LEU A 63 19.50 -1.15 -5.11
C LEU A 63 20.19 0.10 -5.65
N HIS A 64 21.27 -0.04 -6.42
CA HIS A 64 21.98 1.11 -6.96
C HIS A 64 21.14 1.82 -8.02
N GLN A 65 20.52 1.05 -8.93
CA GLN A 65 19.63 1.63 -9.94
C GLN A 65 18.44 2.32 -9.28
N LEU A 66 17.84 1.70 -8.25
CA LEU A 66 16.76 2.30 -7.47
C LEU A 66 17.20 3.61 -6.81
N ILE A 67 18.34 3.61 -6.13
CA ILE A 67 18.86 4.82 -5.51
C ILE A 67 19.15 5.89 -6.57
N ASP A 68 19.69 5.53 -7.73
CA ASP A 68 20.00 6.48 -8.81
C ASP A 68 18.73 7.06 -9.46
N ASP A 69 17.71 6.23 -9.70
CA ASP A 69 16.40 6.65 -10.24
C ASP A 69 15.66 7.61 -9.30
N HIS A 70 15.97 7.57 -8.01
CA HIS A 70 15.26 8.33 -6.97
C HIS A 70 16.12 9.40 -6.27
N LYS A 71 17.43 9.44 -6.53
CA LYS A 71 18.34 10.46 -5.99
C LYS A 71 18.08 11.85 -6.57
N GLN A 72 17.33 11.96 -7.67
CA GLN A 72 16.83 13.23 -8.18
C GLN A 72 15.42 13.12 -8.75
N PRO A 73 14.40 13.35 -7.93
CA PRO A 73 13.07 13.60 -8.44
C PRO A 73 12.99 15.01 -9.00
N ASP A 74 12.97 15.14 -10.33
CA ASP A 74 12.73 16.43 -11.00
C ASP A 74 11.28 16.92 -10.85
N ILE A 75 10.37 16.16 -10.22
CA ILE A 75 8.93 16.32 -10.47
C ILE A 75 8.08 16.74 -9.25
N PHE A 76 8.49 16.57 -7.98
CA PHE A 76 7.72 17.15 -6.87
C PHE A 76 8.52 17.92 -5.81
N LYS A 77 8.88 19.16 -6.19
CA LYS A 77 9.19 20.33 -5.33
C LYS A 77 10.32 20.15 -4.32
N ASP A 78 11.07 21.22 -4.11
CA ASP A 78 11.98 21.44 -2.99
C ASP A 78 11.24 21.44 -1.62
N GLU A 79 10.44 20.41 -1.29
CA GLU A 79 9.83 20.25 0.02
C GLU A 79 10.80 19.46 0.92
N PRO A 80 11.39 20.09 1.95
CA PRO A 80 12.45 19.47 2.75
C PRO A 80 12.04 18.17 3.44
N ARG A 81 10.73 17.95 3.63
CA ARG A 81 10.18 16.73 4.23
C ARG A 81 10.30 15.53 3.28
N ALA A 82 9.94 15.67 2.01
CA ALA A 82 10.05 14.59 1.03
C ALA A 82 11.51 14.13 0.85
N ILE A 83 12.46 15.07 0.85
CA ILE A 83 13.89 14.76 0.80
C ILE A 83 14.32 13.92 2.01
N LYS A 84 13.89 14.31 3.21
CA LYS A 84 14.21 13.59 4.45
C LYS A 84 13.59 12.20 4.47
N ASP A 85 12.32 12.10 4.11
CA ASP A 85 11.58 10.83 4.12
C ASP A 85 12.15 9.86 3.09
N ASN A 86 12.56 10.34 1.90
CA ASN A 86 13.28 9.53 0.92
C ASN A 86 14.62 9.05 1.47
N GLN A 87 15.41 9.92 2.08
CA GLN A 87 16.70 9.52 2.65
C GLN A 87 16.52 8.41 3.69
N GLU A 88 15.56 8.56 4.62
CA GLU A 88 15.27 7.54 5.63
C GLU A 88 14.78 6.22 5.00
N ALA A 89 13.97 6.30 3.95
CA ALA A 89 13.51 5.15 3.18
C ALA A 89 14.64 4.38 2.50
N PHE A 90 15.59 5.08 1.87
CA PHE A 90 16.72 4.45 1.19
C PHE A 90 17.78 3.93 2.17
N ASP A 91 18.03 4.64 3.28
CA ASP A 91 18.91 4.14 4.35
C ASP A 91 18.37 2.82 4.94
N TRP A 92 17.05 2.74 5.14
CA TRP A 92 16.40 1.49 5.58
C TRP A 92 16.54 0.39 4.53
N LEU A 93 16.38 0.72 3.25
CA LEU A 93 16.53 -0.27 2.17
C LEU A 93 17.95 -0.84 2.08
N GLU A 94 18.96 0.00 2.27
CA GLU A 94 20.36 -0.43 2.38
C GLU A 94 20.52 -1.43 3.54
N GLU A 95 19.96 -1.14 4.72
CA GLU A 95 20.02 -2.06 5.86
C GLU A 95 19.33 -3.40 5.56
N VAL A 96 18.11 -3.37 5.01
CA VAL A 96 17.36 -4.59 4.67
C VAL A 96 18.07 -5.41 3.60
N GLY A 97 18.66 -4.76 2.58
CA GLY A 97 19.42 -5.44 1.54
C GLY A 97 20.67 -6.17 2.04
N THR A 98 21.19 -5.80 3.22
CA THR A 98 22.27 -6.57 3.88
C THR A 98 21.78 -7.79 4.65
N GLN A 99 20.49 -7.81 5.04
CA GLN A 99 19.90 -8.84 5.89
C GLN A 99 19.09 -9.88 5.08
N TYR A 100 18.52 -9.46 3.95
CA TYR A 100 17.64 -10.27 3.11
C TYR A 100 18.14 -10.26 1.67
N ASP A 101 18.11 -11.42 1.01
CA ASP A 101 18.31 -11.50 -0.43
C ASP A 101 17.01 -11.08 -1.12
N ILE A 102 17.00 -9.90 -1.73
CA ILE A 102 15.85 -9.32 -2.42
C ILE A 102 16.06 -9.54 -3.92
N PRO A 103 15.37 -10.50 -4.56
CA PRO A 103 15.53 -10.77 -5.98
C PRO A 103 14.71 -9.85 -6.88
N TYR A 104 13.54 -9.40 -6.44
CA TYR A 104 12.63 -8.64 -7.29
C TYR A 104 12.02 -7.43 -6.59
N SER A 105 11.64 -6.44 -7.39
CA SER A 105 10.87 -5.29 -6.93
C SER A 105 9.86 -4.84 -7.97
N MET A 106 8.88 -4.06 -7.52
CA MET A 106 7.85 -3.49 -8.37
C MET A 106 7.37 -2.17 -7.78
N THR A 107 7.26 -1.13 -8.61
CA THR A 107 6.63 0.12 -8.20
C THR A 107 5.12 0.02 -8.36
N TYR A 108 4.40 0.61 -7.42
CA TYR A 108 2.98 0.89 -7.59
C TYR A 108 2.65 2.31 -7.15
N ILE A 109 1.70 2.90 -7.89
CA ILE A 109 1.26 4.28 -7.69
C ILE A 109 -0.24 4.28 -7.47
N PHE A 110 -0.69 4.99 -6.44
CA PHE A 110 -2.12 5.06 -6.13
C PHE A 110 -2.46 6.33 -5.37
N GLY A 111 -3.73 6.75 -5.47
CA GLY A 111 -4.25 7.84 -4.64
C GLY A 111 -4.87 7.31 -3.37
N THR A 112 -4.62 7.97 -2.24
CA THR A 112 -5.29 7.71 -0.96
C THR A 112 -5.97 8.95 -0.41
N LYS A 113 -7.00 8.76 0.41
CA LYS A 113 -7.57 9.82 1.25
C LYS A 113 -8.24 9.21 2.48
N ASP A 114 -8.27 9.98 3.57
CA ASP A 114 -8.83 9.52 4.84
C ASP A 114 -10.36 9.70 4.86
N HIS A 115 -10.86 10.81 4.31
CA HIS A 115 -12.29 11.10 4.20
C HIS A 115 -12.71 11.28 2.73
N GLU A 116 -14.01 11.19 2.45
CA GLU A 116 -14.51 11.24 1.06
C GLU A 116 -14.31 12.62 0.41
N GLU A 117 -14.35 13.68 1.20
CA GLU A 117 -14.20 15.08 0.80
C GLU A 117 -12.74 15.52 0.63
N ASP A 118 -11.79 14.74 1.13
CA ASP A 118 -10.37 15.07 1.10
C ASP A 118 -9.81 15.01 -0.33
N ALA A 119 -8.79 15.82 -0.58
CA ALA A 119 -8.02 15.73 -1.81
C ALA A 119 -7.23 14.40 -1.85
N TRP A 120 -7.09 13.82 -3.04
CA TRP A 120 -6.27 12.63 -3.22
C TRP A 120 -4.79 12.93 -2.91
N ASN A 121 -4.23 12.16 -1.99
CA ASN A 121 -2.80 12.13 -1.71
C ASN A 121 -2.14 11.03 -2.56
N PRO A 122 -1.25 11.39 -3.50
CA PRO A 122 -0.59 10.40 -4.33
C PRO A 122 0.49 9.67 -3.53
N MET A 123 0.57 8.36 -3.73
CA MET A 123 1.47 7.45 -3.03
C MET A 123 2.32 6.71 -4.06
N TRP A 124 3.63 6.79 -3.91
CA TRP A 124 4.57 5.93 -4.62
C TRP A 124 5.19 4.96 -3.65
N VAL A 125 5.16 3.70 -4.05
CA VAL A 125 5.63 2.63 -3.19
C VAL A 125 6.41 1.62 -4.01
N LEU A 126 7.59 1.29 -3.51
CA LEU A 126 8.40 0.20 -3.98
C LEU A 126 8.05 -1.05 -3.16
N LEU A 127 7.55 -2.08 -3.81
CA LEU A 127 7.34 -3.39 -3.21
C LEU A 127 8.59 -4.25 -3.37
N LEU A 128 8.93 -5.00 -2.34
CA LEU A 128 10.04 -5.95 -2.33
C LEU A 128 9.47 -7.37 -2.33
N LEU A 129 9.99 -8.22 -3.21
CA LEU A 129 9.50 -9.57 -3.43
C LEU A 129 10.65 -10.59 -3.33
N ASP A 130 10.37 -11.77 -2.79
CA ASP A 130 11.31 -12.89 -2.78
C ASP A 130 11.26 -13.74 -4.06
N TYR A 131 12.01 -14.85 -4.11
CA TYR A 131 12.09 -15.73 -5.28
C TYR A 131 10.77 -16.42 -5.62
N GLU A 132 9.85 -16.51 -4.66
CA GLU A 132 8.51 -17.11 -4.81
C GLU A 132 7.45 -16.04 -5.12
N MET A 133 7.85 -14.79 -5.34
CA MET A 133 6.96 -13.63 -5.53
C MET A 133 6.09 -13.33 -4.29
N GLU A 134 6.58 -13.69 -3.10
CA GLU A 134 5.97 -13.30 -1.84
C GLU A 134 6.45 -11.93 -1.39
N ILE A 135 5.54 -11.19 -0.74
CA ILE A 135 5.80 -9.82 -0.30
C ILE A 135 6.65 -9.87 0.97
N ILE A 136 7.89 -9.41 0.89
CA ILE A 136 8.81 -9.33 2.04
C ILE A 136 8.87 -7.93 2.64
N GLY A 137 8.48 -6.90 1.90
CA GLY A 137 8.49 -5.53 2.39
C GLY A 137 7.96 -4.50 1.40
N HIS A 138 7.88 -3.26 1.86
CA HIS A 138 7.56 -2.12 1.01
C HIS A 138 8.27 -0.86 1.52
N ILE A 139 8.50 0.09 0.63
CA ILE A 139 9.09 1.39 0.92
C ILE A 139 8.27 2.46 0.24
N ARG A 140 7.88 3.48 1.01
CA ARG A 140 7.28 4.69 0.44
C ARG A 140 8.39 5.63 0.01
N TYR A 141 8.19 6.25 -1.14
CA TYR A 141 9.09 7.29 -1.62
C TYR A 141 8.29 8.39 -2.31
N PHE A 142 8.95 9.51 -2.55
CA PHE A 142 8.38 10.71 -3.15
C PHE A 142 9.20 11.05 -4.40
N PRO A 143 8.64 10.90 -5.63
CA PRO A 143 9.32 11.26 -6.87
C PRO A 143 9.23 12.75 -7.19
#